data_AF-A0AAV2HJI8-F1
#
_entry.id   AF-A0AAV2HJI8-F1
#
_cell.length_a   1.000
_cell.length_b   1.000
_cell.length_c   1.000
_cell.angle_alpha   90.00
_cell.angle_beta   90.00
_cell.angle_gamma   90.00
#
_symmetry.space_group_name_H-M   'P 1'
#
loop_
_entity.id
_entity.type
_entity.pdbx_description
1 polymer ?
#
loop_
_entity_poly.entity_id
_entity_poly.type
_entity_poly.pdbx_seq_one_letter_code
_entity_poly.pdbx_strand_id
1 'polypeptide(L)'
;MEEEDTGLGVTELDAALPQKLLPNLAIKFPELLPSRHVMDLSKWPIFSVLETELLSAIRKIFVFGNSGNEAIFITDSDDVYAFGTNCSNCLGLGDSHSSFEPRKIENLCQKKVIDVTFGSGPHVVALTQAGEVFSWGHNGYCQLGNGSSSPGFVPGQVTTNLSSRMVTKVACGSHHTMALTVDGEVYAWGQNNCGQIGTGSTANQPSPRKIASVIGSRVTVAIACGQTSSMALLDNGEVYGWGYNGNGQLGIGNNVNQPSPCRVHSLTSVIISQIVCGYAHTLALSDEGVIYAWGANSYGQLGTGNKANMVSPAKVVSPEERFVEIAASHYSHISATMCQTGKVYMWGQCRGQSITSPRVTRFSSSDDVFAAFSAPPVSWRIYCVDSIKGSHIADAVASAFDNQECSDVKFVVEGKEIHVHKAILKLRCEHFRSMFQSCWDEGSKELIEITDYPYAVYRAFLRYLYTDEVDLTPDESIGLLDLSNAYCEALLKSKCEAIIRQGISVENVAMLYAAAIKFGAQQLEEFCFRFSLNHMTAVTQSEAFSKLDDAVLKEFIFKASQAGAFKN
;
A
#
# COMPACT_ATOMS: atom_id res chain seq x y z
N MET A 1 28.44 -43.04 67.86
CA MET A 1 28.64 -43.73 66.56
C MET A 1 28.13 -42.74 65.54
N GLU A 2 28.92 -41.68 65.31
CA GLU A 2 29.93 -41.59 64.22
C GLU A 2 29.21 -41.20 62.92
N GLU A 3 29.22 -39.92 62.56
CA GLU A 3 30.23 -39.21 61.69
C GLU A 3 30.07 -39.58 60.21
N GLU A 4 29.63 -38.60 59.39
CA GLU A 4 30.41 -37.92 58.31
C GLU A 4 30.45 -38.74 57.01
N ASP A 5 30.46 -38.25 55.78
CA ASP A 5 30.27 -36.97 55.08
C ASP A 5 30.46 -37.32 53.58
N THR A 6 30.21 -36.35 52.70
CA THR A 6 30.73 -36.17 51.33
C THR A 6 29.83 -36.50 50.14
N GLY A 7 29.63 -35.48 49.29
CA GLY A 7 29.95 -35.64 47.88
C GLY A 7 28.87 -35.30 46.86
N LEU A 8 28.81 -34.02 46.50
CA LEU A 8 28.37 -33.43 45.23
C LEU A 8 28.26 -34.36 44.00
N GLY A 9 27.18 -34.20 43.24
CA GLY A 9 27.05 -34.73 41.89
C GLY A 9 25.83 -34.16 41.17
N VAL A 10 25.93 -32.91 40.70
CA VAL A 10 24.99 -32.34 39.72
C VAL A 10 25.27 -33.04 38.40
N THR A 11 24.31 -33.82 37.89
CA THR A 11 24.33 -34.28 36.50
C THR A 11 23.05 -33.82 35.82
N GLU A 12 23.23 -32.80 34.98
CA GLU A 12 22.33 -32.44 33.89
C GLU A 12 21.99 -33.71 33.09
N LEU A 13 20.71 -34.06 33.05
CA LEU A 13 20.19 -34.97 32.04
C LEU A 13 19.79 -34.10 30.84
N ASP A 14 20.76 -33.94 29.93
CA ASP A 14 20.56 -33.56 28.54
C ASP A 14 19.58 -34.54 27.89
N ALA A 15 18.29 -34.19 27.92
CA ALA A 15 17.28 -34.85 27.10
C ALA A 15 17.40 -34.30 25.68
N ALA A 16 18.35 -34.84 24.92
CA ALA A 16 18.46 -34.64 23.49
C ALA A 16 17.14 -35.03 22.80
N LEU A 17 16.39 -34.04 22.33
CA LEU A 17 15.28 -34.23 21.41
C LEU A 17 15.82 -34.86 20.11
N PRO A 18 15.21 -35.94 19.60
CA PRO A 18 15.67 -36.53 18.35
C PRO A 18 15.38 -35.57 17.20
N GLN A 19 16.45 -35.07 16.56
CA GLN A 19 16.44 -34.48 15.22
C GLN A 19 15.86 -35.52 14.24
N LYS A 20 14.54 -35.54 14.09
CA LYS A 20 13.91 -36.18 12.94
C LYS A 20 14.23 -35.33 11.72
N LEU A 21 14.99 -35.94 10.81
CA LEU A 21 15.32 -35.43 9.48
C LEU A 21 14.13 -34.71 8.84
N LEU A 22 14.29 -33.42 8.62
CA LEU A 22 13.46 -32.59 7.75
C LEU A 22 13.50 -33.18 6.33
N PRO A 23 12.38 -33.57 5.71
CA PRO A 23 12.33 -33.66 4.27
C PRO A 23 12.35 -32.23 3.74
N ASN A 24 13.50 -31.82 3.20
CA ASN A 24 13.61 -30.67 2.32
C ASN A 24 12.70 -30.88 1.09
N LEU A 25 11.43 -30.50 1.21
CA LEU A 25 10.52 -30.25 0.09
C LEU A 25 10.47 -28.74 -0.21
N ALA A 26 11.65 -28.11 -0.22
CA ALA A 26 11.86 -26.92 -1.02
C ALA A 26 12.05 -27.40 -2.45
N ILE A 27 11.00 -27.33 -3.26
CA ILE A 27 11.13 -27.40 -4.72
C ILE A 27 12.04 -26.24 -5.11
N LYS A 28 13.34 -26.53 -5.30
CA LYS A 28 14.29 -25.59 -5.90
C LYS A 28 13.89 -25.42 -7.35
N PHE A 29 13.27 -24.27 -7.66
CA PHE A 29 13.12 -23.83 -9.04
C PHE A 29 14.52 -23.56 -9.62
N PRO A 30 14.80 -23.97 -10.87
CA PRO A 30 16.09 -23.69 -11.49
C PRO A 30 16.29 -22.17 -11.63
N GLU A 31 17.42 -21.69 -11.09
CA GLU A 31 17.97 -20.35 -11.32
C GLU A 31 18.31 -20.20 -12.79
N LEU A 32 17.56 -19.34 -13.51
CA LEU A 32 17.92 -18.73 -14.80
C LEU A 32 16.80 -17.80 -15.27
N LEU A 33 16.47 -16.74 -14.51
CA LEU A 33 15.68 -15.59 -15.02
C LEU A 33 16.13 -14.31 -14.29
N PRO A 34 16.15 -13.14 -14.98
CA PRO A 34 16.55 -11.86 -14.38
C PRO A 34 15.70 -11.51 -13.15
N SER A 35 16.29 -10.76 -12.21
CA SER A 35 15.76 -10.39 -10.88
C SER A 35 14.23 -10.39 -10.82
N ARG A 36 13.64 -11.48 -10.30
CA ARG A 36 12.19 -11.74 -10.36
C ARG A 36 11.37 -10.80 -9.48
N HIS A 37 12.02 -9.98 -8.67
CA HIS A 37 11.42 -9.20 -7.60
C HIS A 37 11.77 -7.71 -7.71
N VAL A 38 11.67 -7.15 -8.91
CA VAL A 38 11.75 -5.70 -9.09
C VAL A 38 10.36 -5.13 -8.83
N MET A 39 10.25 -4.27 -7.84
CA MET A 39 9.03 -3.50 -7.60
C MET A 39 9.09 -2.20 -8.40
N ASP A 40 7.99 -1.87 -9.07
CA ASP A 40 7.81 -0.63 -9.81
C ASP A 40 6.89 0.31 -9.03
N LEU A 41 7.42 1.45 -8.57
CA LEU A 41 6.65 2.45 -7.79
C LEU A 41 5.41 2.95 -8.53
N SER A 42 5.43 2.96 -9.87
CA SER A 42 4.26 3.38 -10.65
C SER A 42 3.06 2.45 -10.49
N LYS A 43 3.28 1.18 -10.11
CA LYS A 43 2.23 0.17 -9.91
C LYS A 43 1.75 0.10 -8.46
N TRP A 44 2.61 0.49 -7.53
CA TRP A 44 2.32 0.52 -6.09
C TRP A 44 2.42 1.95 -5.54
N PRO A 45 1.51 2.84 -5.95
CA PRO A 45 1.62 4.28 -5.70
C PRO A 45 1.62 4.65 -4.22
N ILE A 46 1.10 3.77 -3.34
CA ILE A 46 1.13 3.98 -1.89
C ILE A 46 2.56 4.12 -1.36
N PHE A 47 3.57 3.48 -1.97
CA PHE A 47 4.96 3.62 -1.53
C PHE A 47 5.66 4.85 -2.12
N SER A 48 5.03 5.56 -3.06
CA SER A 48 5.61 6.77 -3.67
C SER A 48 5.72 7.95 -2.70
N VAL A 49 5.10 7.87 -1.52
CA VAL A 49 5.22 8.89 -0.45
C VAL A 49 6.43 8.68 0.46
N LEU A 50 7.15 7.55 0.33
CA LEU A 50 8.26 7.21 1.21
C LEU A 50 9.56 7.88 0.76
N GLU A 51 10.45 8.17 1.71
CA GLU A 51 11.78 8.67 1.40
C GLU A 51 12.67 7.60 0.74
N THR A 52 13.62 8.02 -0.09
CA THR A 52 14.50 7.14 -0.87
C THR A 52 15.33 6.20 0.01
N GLU A 53 15.79 6.66 1.18
CA GLU A 53 16.55 5.84 2.13
C GLU A 53 15.69 4.66 2.62
N LEU A 54 14.47 4.93 3.07
CA LEU A 54 13.55 3.91 3.55
C LEU A 54 13.14 2.95 2.44
N LEU A 55 12.86 3.45 1.23
CA LEU A 55 12.58 2.62 0.05
C LEU A 55 13.71 1.64 -0.23
N SER A 56 14.97 2.08 -0.15
CA SER A 56 16.13 1.22 -0.41
C SER A 56 16.28 0.06 0.60
N ALA A 57 15.76 0.25 1.82
CA ALA A 57 15.77 -0.77 2.87
C ALA A 57 14.65 -1.82 2.72
N ILE A 58 13.59 -1.55 1.96
CA ILE A 58 12.44 -2.46 1.83
C ILE A 58 12.87 -3.79 1.18
N ARG A 59 12.43 -4.90 1.78
CA ARG A 59 12.63 -6.27 1.27
C ARG A 59 11.33 -7.04 1.07
N LYS A 60 10.26 -6.68 1.78
CA LYS A 60 8.94 -7.27 1.59
C LYS A 60 7.86 -6.21 1.69
N ILE A 61 6.83 -6.31 0.87
CA ILE A 61 5.65 -5.45 0.93
C ILE A 61 4.37 -6.28 0.98
N PHE A 62 3.34 -5.68 1.56
CA PHE A 62 1.99 -6.19 1.57
C PHE A 62 0.98 -5.04 1.57
N VAL A 63 0.23 -4.89 0.49
CA VAL A 63 -0.83 -3.88 0.35
C VAL A 63 -2.18 -4.56 0.50
N PHE A 64 -3.06 -3.99 1.30
CA PHE A 64 -4.31 -4.62 1.66
C PHE A 64 -5.41 -3.58 1.89
N GLY A 65 -6.56 -4.07 2.36
CA GLY A 65 -7.68 -3.25 2.81
C GLY A 65 -8.71 -2.92 1.73
N ASN A 66 -9.75 -2.20 2.13
CA ASN A 66 -10.98 -2.09 1.34
C ASN A 66 -10.77 -1.34 0.02
N SER A 67 -9.78 -0.46 -0.01
CA SER A 67 -9.43 0.36 -1.17
C SER A 67 -8.01 0.14 -1.66
N GLY A 68 -7.24 -0.78 -1.06
CA GLY A 68 -5.82 -0.98 -1.36
C GLY A 68 -4.96 0.19 -0.89
N ASN A 69 -5.35 0.84 0.21
CA ASN A 69 -4.73 2.06 0.73
C ASN A 69 -4.05 1.81 2.09
N GLU A 70 -3.77 0.56 2.41
CA GLU A 70 -3.14 0.11 3.64
C GLU A 70 -1.91 -0.71 3.27
N ALA A 71 -0.76 -0.41 3.87
CA ALA A 71 0.48 -1.10 3.56
C ALA A 71 1.22 -1.51 4.82
N ILE A 72 1.78 -2.72 4.78
CA ILE A 72 2.82 -3.19 5.69
C ILE A 72 4.06 -3.47 4.84
N PHE A 73 5.23 -3.11 5.32
CA PHE A 73 6.49 -3.47 4.70
C PHE A 73 7.55 -3.86 5.73
N ILE A 74 8.52 -4.64 5.28
CA ILE A 74 9.60 -5.19 6.10
C ILE A 74 10.93 -4.78 5.47
N THR A 75 11.82 -4.24 6.28
CA THR A 75 13.16 -3.79 5.86
C THR A 75 14.18 -4.93 5.91
N ASP A 76 15.40 -4.70 5.41
CA ASP A 76 16.54 -5.61 5.57
C ASP A 76 16.99 -5.78 7.02
N SER A 77 16.76 -4.76 7.87
CA SER A 77 16.91 -4.87 9.32
C SER A 77 15.85 -5.75 9.97
N ASP A 78 14.84 -6.25 9.25
CA ASP A 78 13.67 -6.99 9.79
C ASP A 78 12.79 -6.14 10.73
N ASP A 79 12.83 -4.82 10.54
CA ASP A 79 11.85 -3.92 11.13
C ASP A 79 10.56 -3.94 10.29
N VAL A 80 9.43 -3.93 10.97
CA VAL A 80 8.10 -4.00 10.34
C VAL A 80 7.41 -2.66 10.50
N TYR A 81 6.99 -2.07 9.39
CA TYR A 81 6.32 -0.78 9.35
C TYR A 81 4.93 -0.90 8.75
N ALA A 82 4.03 -0.01 9.17
CA ALA A 82 2.71 0.16 8.56
C ALA A 82 2.35 1.63 8.37
N PHE A 83 1.55 1.90 7.34
CA PHE A 83 0.99 3.21 7.03
C PHE A 83 -0.21 3.10 6.08
N GLY A 84 -0.90 4.21 5.88
CA GLY A 84 -2.08 4.34 5.05
C GLY A 84 -3.36 4.54 5.87
N THR A 85 -4.46 4.01 5.36
CA THR A 85 -5.77 4.07 6.03
C THR A 85 -5.80 3.10 7.22
N ASN A 86 -6.26 3.53 8.38
CA ASN A 86 -6.33 2.69 9.57
C ASN A 86 -7.76 2.31 9.93
N CYS A 87 -8.49 1.78 8.94
CA CYS A 87 -9.86 1.33 9.20
C CYS A 87 -9.83 0.09 10.09
N SER A 88 -10.65 0.08 11.14
CA SER A 88 -10.69 -1.03 12.11
C SER A 88 -9.36 -1.34 12.82
N ASN A 89 -8.47 -0.36 12.96
CA ASN A 89 -7.16 -0.51 13.62
C ASN A 89 -6.22 -1.50 12.88
N CYS A 90 -6.42 -1.67 11.58
CA CYS A 90 -5.72 -2.67 10.78
C CYS A 90 -4.23 -2.41 10.56
N LEU A 91 -3.73 -1.21 10.89
CA LEU A 91 -2.28 -0.94 10.84
C LEU A 91 -1.53 -1.50 12.06
N GLY A 92 -2.22 -1.87 13.14
CA GLY A 92 -1.58 -2.48 14.31
C GLY A 92 -0.69 -1.54 15.12
N LEU A 93 -0.91 -0.23 15.01
CA LEU A 93 -0.06 0.83 15.58
C LEU A 93 -0.45 1.27 17.00
N GLY A 94 -1.45 0.62 17.62
CA GLY A 94 -1.94 0.97 18.96
C GLY A 94 -3.00 2.08 18.99
N ASP A 95 -3.41 2.59 17.83
CA ASP A 95 -4.43 3.63 17.68
C ASP A 95 -5.26 3.42 16.40
N SER A 96 -6.22 4.33 16.15
CA SER A 96 -7.13 4.31 15.00
C SER A 96 -6.81 5.40 13.96
N HIS A 97 -5.66 6.07 14.06
CA HIS A 97 -5.32 7.18 13.17
C HIS A 97 -4.74 6.65 11.86
N SER A 98 -5.24 7.21 10.75
CA SER A 98 -4.64 7.01 9.42
C SER A 98 -3.47 7.97 9.27
N SER A 99 -2.36 7.51 8.70
CA SER A 99 -1.19 8.34 8.44
C SER A 99 -0.42 7.80 7.25
N PHE A 100 0.09 8.68 6.40
CA PHE A 100 1.03 8.29 5.35
C PHE A 100 2.49 8.29 5.83
N GLU A 101 2.74 8.71 7.07
CA GLU A 101 4.05 8.55 7.72
C GLU A 101 4.20 7.11 8.26
N PRO A 102 5.20 6.34 7.80
CA PRO A 102 5.46 5.00 8.31
C PRO A 102 5.77 4.96 9.79
N ARG A 103 5.09 4.07 10.49
CA ARG A 103 5.35 3.78 11.91
C ARG A 103 5.66 2.31 12.10
N LYS A 104 6.57 2.03 13.04
CA LYS A 104 6.94 0.66 13.39
C LYS A 104 5.77 -0.05 14.06
N ILE A 105 5.55 -1.29 13.67
CA ILE A 105 4.74 -2.25 14.42
C ILE A 105 5.67 -2.97 15.39
N GLU A 106 5.90 -2.36 16.55
CA GLU A 106 6.92 -2.80 17.52
C GLU A 106 6.82 -4.29 17.89
N ASN A 107 5.60 -4.83 17.99
CA ASN A 107 5.34 -6.23 18.32
C ASN A 107 5.87 -7.24 17.28
N LEU A 108 6.13 -6.80 16.04
CA LEU A 108 6.57 -7.66 14.93
C LEU A 108 8.00 -7.39 14.48
N CYS A 109 8.63 -6.29 14.91
CA CYS A 109 10.04 -6.04 14.61
C CYS A 109 10.92 -7.19 15.11
N GLN A 110 11.90 -7.60 14.31
CA GLN A 110 12.85 -8.68 14.61
C GLN A 110 12.22 -10.07 14.78
N LYS A 111 10.94 -10.25 14.44
CA LYS A 111 10.24 -11.53 14.53
C LYS A 111 10.39 -12.39 13.27
N LYS A 112 11.13 -11.96 12.24
CA LYS A 112 11.27 -12.67 10.96
C LYS A 112 9.91 -13.02 10.35
N VAL A 113 9.08 -12.01 10.08
CA VAL A 113 7.76 -12.21 9.46
C VAL A 113 7.95 -12.78 8.04
N ILE A 114 7.33 -13.93 7.77
CA ILE A 114 7.43 -14.66 6.50
C ILE A 114 6.17 -14.59 5.66
N ASP A 115 5.01 -14.32 6.26
CA ASP A 115 3.74 -14.21 5.54
C ASP A 115 2.79 -13.23 6.25
N VAL A 116 1.95 -12.56 5.47
CA VAL A 116 0.91 -11.65 5.94
C VAL A 116 -0.33 -11.86 5.09
N THR A 117 -1.48 -11.99 5.72
CA THR A 117 -2.79 -12.12 5.08
C THR A 117 -3.79 -11.21 5.77
N PHE A 118 -4.89 -10.89 5.10
CA PHE A 118 -5.95 -10.05 5.65
C PHE A 118 -7.33 -10.54 5.25
N GLY A 119 -8.38 -10.07 5.94
CA GLY A 119 -9.77 -10.22 5.50
C GLY A 119 -10.54 -8.90 5.45
N SER A 120 -11.87 -8.98 5.40
CA SER A 120 -12.78 -7.82 5.28
C SER A 120 -13.01 -7.11 6.61
N GLY A 121 -13.14 -5.77 6.55
CA GLY A 121 -13.11 -4.93 7.75
C GLY A 121 -11.78 -5.23 8.44
N PRO A 122 -10.66 -4.69 7.94
CA PRO A 122 -9.47 -5.51 7.82
C PRO A 122 -9.02 -6.05 9.17
N HIS A 123 -9.03 -7.38 9.24
CA HIS A 123 -8.28 -8.12 10.23
C HIS A 123 -7.03 -8.62 9.52
N VAL A 124 -5.89 -8.51 10.18
CA VAL A 124 -4.59 -8.86 9.61
C VAL A 124 -4.00 -9.98 10.44
N VAL A 125 -3.35 -10.92 9.76
CA VAL A 125 -2.68 -12.06 10.38
C VAL A 125 -1.27 -12.13 9.80
N ALA A 126 -0.28 -12.14 10.69
CA ALA A 126 1.12 -12.30 10.33
C ALA A 126 1.65 -13.64 10.87
N LEU A 127 2.51 -14.27 10.08
CA LEU A 127 3.21 -15.51 10.42
C LEU A 127 4.72 -15.24 10.48
N THR A 128 5.36 -15.70 11.55
CA THR A 128 6.82 -15.62 11.73
C THR A 128 7.53 -16.89 11.27
N GLN A 129 8.84 -16.80 11.02
CA GLN A 129 9.69 -17.96 10.72
C GLN A 129 9.70 -19.00 11.86
N ALA A 130 9.49 -18.56 13.11
CA ALA A 130 9.37 -19.43 14.27
C ALA A 130 8.01 -20.17 14.33
N GLY A 131 7.09 -19.90 13.39
CA GLY A 131 5.75 -20.48 13.36
C GLY A 131 4.76 -19.80 14.31
N GLU A 132 5.08 -18.60 14.82
CA GLU A 132 4.17 -17.82 15.65
C GLU A 132 3.16 -17.07 14.77
N VAL A 133 1.89 -17.10 15.17
CA VAL A 133 0.80 -16.39 14.49
C VAL A 133 0.40 -15.17 15.31
N PHE A 134 0.40 -14.00 14.69
CA PHE A 134 -0.08 -12.75 15.29
C PHE A 134 -1.32 -12.27 14.53
N SER A 135 -2.28 -11.68 15.24
CA SER A 135 -3.45 -11.07 14.60
C SER A 135 -3.91 -9.78 15.27
N TRP A 136 -4.50 -8.88 14.48
CA TRP A 136 -5.06 -7.59 14.93
C TRP A 136 -6.09 -7.05 13.92
N GLY A 137 -6.68 -5.90 14.22
CA GLY A 137 -7.70 -5.27 13.39
C GLY A 137 -9.12 -5.61 13.85
N HIS A 138 -10.08 -5.69 12.93
CA HIS A 138 -11.46 -5.94 13.31
C HIS A 138 -11.69 -7.40 13.74
N ASN A 139 -12.60 -7.58 14.72
CA ASN A 139 -12.81 -8.87 15.38
C ASN A 139 -14.29 -9.20 15.65
N GLY A 140 -15.24 -8.55 14.96
CA GLY A 140 -16.67 -8.70 15.26
C GLY A 140 -17.23 -10.13 15.15
N TYR A 141 -16.52 -11.03 14.46
CA TYR A 141 -16.85 -12.44 14.30
C TYR A 141 -15.80 -13.38 14.92
N CYS A 142 -14.95 -12.85 15.80
CA CYS A 142 -13.88 -13.56 16.50
C CYS A 142 -12.71 -14.03 15.60
N GLN A 143 -12.51 -13.40 14.44
CA GLN A 143 -11.47 -13.72 13.47
C GLN A 143 -10.02 -13.52 13.95
N LEU A 144 -9.81 -12.85 15.09
CA LEU A 144 -8.49 -12.75 15.72
C LEU A 144 -8.12 -14.00 16.55
N GLY A 145 -9.07 -14.89 16.85
CA GLY A 145 -8.74 -16.15 17.52
C GLY A 145 -8.28 -16.02 18.97
N ASN A 146 -8.44 -14.84 19.57
CA ASN A 146 -7.97 -14.50 20.92
C ASN A 146 -8.98 -14.81 22.04
N GLY A 147 -10.06 -15.55 21.73
CA GLY A 147 -11.11 -15.88 22.69
C GLY A 147 -12.16 -14.78 22.87
N SER A 148 -12.06 -13.67 22.15
CA SER A 148 -12.98 -12.52 22.24
C SER A 148 -13.50 -12.09 20.86
N SER A 149 -14.44 -11.13 20.86
CA SER A 149 -14.91 -10.41 19.67
C SER A 149 -14.48 -8.93 19.65
N SER A 150 -13.61 -8.53 20.56
CA SER A 150 -13.12 -7.14 20.66
C SER A 150 -12.03 -6.86 19.61
N PRO A 151 -12.06 -5.70 18.94
CA PRO A 151 -11.04 -5.36 17.94
C PRO A 151 -9.64 -5.28 18.56
N GLY A 152 -8.61 -5.63 17.79
CA GLY A 152 -7.21 -5.57 18.20
C GLY A 152 -6.53 -4.32 17.65
N PHE A 153 -5.88 -3.55 18.52
CA PHE A 153 -5.15 -2.33 18.15
C PHE A 153 -3.67 -2.55 17.85
N VAL A 154 -3.11 -3.65 18.36
CA VAL A 154 -1.73 -4.09 18.15
C VAL A 154 -1.72 -5.59 17.85
N PRO A 155 -0.70 -6.12 17.15
CA PRO A 155 -0.56 -7.55 16.94
C PRO A 155 -0.53 -8.34 18.25
N GLY A 156 -1.56 -9.17 18.45
CA GLY A 156 -1.63 -10.12 19.56
C GLY A 156 -1.28 -11.52 19.08
N GLN A 157 -0.38 -12.21 19.79
CA GLN A 157 -0.05 -13.59 19.47
C GLN A 157 -1.25 -14.50 19.73
N VAL A 158 -1.59 -15.34 18.75
CA VAL A 158 -2.68 -16.32 18.83
C VAL A 158 -2.13 -17.61 19.41
N THR A 159 -2.32 -17.80 20.72
CA THR A 159 -1.69 -18.91 21.46
C THR A 159 -2.62 -20.10 21.70
N THR A 160 -3.92 -19.88 21.88
CA THR A 160 -4.89 -20.94 22.17
C THR A 160 -4.87 -22.02 21.08
N ASN A 161 -4.54 -23.26 21.48
CA ASN A 161 -4.38 -24.44 20.61
C ASN A 161 -3.24 -24.39 19.57
N LEU A 162 -2.49 -23.28 19.48
CA LEU A 162 -1.38 -23.09 18.54
C LEU A 162 -0.01 -22.93 19.23
N SER A 163 0.05 -22.69 20.54
CA SER A 163 1.30 -22.37 21.26
C SER A 163 2.41 -23.43 21.14
N SER A 164 2.05 -24.70 20.95
CA SER A 164 2.99 -25.81 20.77
C SER A 164 3.07 -26.32 19.33
N ARG A 165 2.58 -25.54 18.36
CA ARG A 165 2.51 -25.93 16.94
C ARG A 165 3.36 -25.01 16.08
N MET A 166 4.16 -25.59 15.19
CA MET A 166 4.89 -24.83 14.19
C MET A 166 3.97 -24.57 13.00
N VAL A 167 3.43 -23.35 12.91
CA VAL A 167 2.60 -22.93 11.76
C VAL A 167 3.49 -22.61 10.56
N THR A 168 3.10 -23.07 9.38
CA THR A 168 3.84 -22.89 8.13
C THR A 168 3.09 -22.07 7.08
N LYS A 169 1.75 -21.97 7.17
CA LYS A 169 0.92 -21.11 6.30
C LYS A 169 -0.27 -20.55 7.05
N VAL A 170 -0.70 -19.36 6.65
CA VAL A 170 -1.95 -18.71 7.10
C VAL A 170 -2.79 -18.30 5.90
N ALA A 171 -4.10 -18.27 6.06
CA ALA A 171 -5.02 -17.77 5.03
C ALA A 171 -6.24 -17.12 5.68
N CYS A 172 -6.70 -16.00 5.12
CA CYS A 172 -7.92 -15.31 5.57
C CYS A 172 -8.97 -15.31 4.46
N GLY A 173 -10.22 -15.55 4.87
CA GLY A 173 -11.38 -15.14 4.09
C GLY A 173 -11.91 -13.80 4.60
N SER A 174 -13.20 -13.53 4.38
CA SER A 174 -13.84 -12.28 4.80
C SER A 174 -13.69 -12.06 6.31
N HIS A 175 -14.12 -13.04 7.11
CA HIS A 175 -14.14 -12.94 8.58
C HIS A 175 -13.75 -14.26 9.26
N HIS A 176 -12.94 -15.08 8.61
CA HIS A 176 -12.41 -16.32 9.17
C HIS A 176 -10.95 -16.49 8.77
N THR A 177 -10.21 -17.20 9.62
CA THR A 177 -8.77 -17.42 9.47
C THR A 177 -8.49 -18.90 9.54
N MET A 178 -7.52 -19.35 8.75
CA MET A 178 -6.97 -20.69 8.75
C MET A 178 -5.47 -20.65 9.00
N ALA A 179 -4.96 -21.66 9.70
CA ALA A 179 -3.54 -21.93 9.88
C ALA A 179 -3.24 -23.39 9.56
N LEU A 180 -2.12 -23.62 8.88
CA LEU A 180 -1.57 -24.94 8.56
C LEU A 180 -0.28 -25.16 9.33
N THR A 181 -0.17 -26.27 10.05
CA THR A 181 1.04 -26.64 10.77
C THR A 181 1.99 -27.48 9.90
N VAL A 182 3.25 -27.59 10.33
CA VAL A 182 4.27 -28.45 9.69
C VAL A 182 3.87 -29.93 9.68
N ASP A 183 3.04 -30.35 10.63
CA ASP A 183 2.50 -31.72 10.73
C ASP A 183 1.30 -31.95 9.78
N GLY A 184 0.92 -30.94 8.99
CA GLY A 184 -0.23 -30.99 8.09
C GLY A 184 -1.59 -30.82 8.78
N GLU A 185 -1.60 -30.37 10.04
CA GLU A 185 -2.84 -30.10 10.77
C GLU A 185 -3.41 -28.73 10.39
N VAL A 186 -4.72 -28.68 10.18
CA VAL A 186 -5.42 -27.44 9.84
C VAL A 186 -6.23 -26.96 11.02
N TYR A 187 -6.05 -25.70 11.37
CA TYR A 187 -6.81 -24.98 12.37
C TYR A 187 -7.58 -23.85 11.72
N ALA A 188 -8.81 -23.61 12.17
CA ALA A 188 -9.62 -22.50 11.68
C ALA A 188 -10.41 -21.83 12.81
N TRP A 189 -10.67 -20.53 12.68
CA TRP A 189 -11.45 -19.73 13.62
C TRP A 189 -12.11 -18.51 12.97
N GLY A 190 -12.98 -17.84 13.71
CA GLY A 190 -13.77 -16.70 13.25
C GLY A 190 -15.21 -17.06 12.88
N GLN A 191 -15.75 -16.36 11.89
CA GLN A 191 -17.12 -16.52 11.40
C GLN A 191 -17.36 -17.92 10.84
N ASN A 192 -18.52 -18.53 11.14
CA ASN A 192 -18.83 -19.89 10.71
C ASN A 192 -20.28 -20.08 10.24
N ASN A 193 -21.01 -19.01 9.94
CA ASN A 193 -22.43 -19.07 9.56
C ASN A 193 -22.74 -19.96 8.32
N CYS A 194 -21.76 -20.23 7.46
CA CYS A 194 -21.87 -21.14 6.33
C CYS A 194 -21.07 -22.44 6.51
N GLY A 195 -20.45 -22.65 7.67
CA GLY A 195 -19.63 -23.82 7.94
C GLY A 195 -18.17 -23.70 7.50
N GLN A 196 -17.68 -22.48 7.21
CA GLN A 196 -16.33 -22.21 6.71
C GLN A 196 -15.21 -22.58 7.69
N ILE A 197 -15.51 -22.90 8.95
CA ILE A 197 -14.51 -23.45 9.89
C ILE A 197 -14.36 -24.97 9.75
N GLY A 198 -15.35 -25.67 9.17
CA GLY A 198 -15.22 -27.09 8.82
C GLY A 198 -15.41 -28.07 9.99
N THR A 199 -16.11 -27.67 11.06
CA THR A 199 -16.25 -28.48 12.29
C THR A 199 -17.53 -29.31 12.36
N GLY A 200 -18.34 -29.32 11.30
CA GLY A 200 -19.69 -29.88 11.31
C GLY A 200 -20.73 -28.99 12.00
N SER A 201 -20.33 -27.81 12.45
CA SER A 201 -21.17 -26.79 13.08
C SER A 201 -21.17 -25.50 12.26
N THR A 202 -22.13 -24.61 12.53
CA THR A 202 -22.20 -23.24 11.98
C THR A 202 -21.97 -22.15 13.03
N ALA A 203 -21.56 -22.52 14.24
CA ALA A 203 -21.23 -21.57 15.31
C ALA A 203 -19.84 -20.95 15.11
N ASN A 204 -19.71 -19.63 15.27
CA ASN A 204 -18.42 -18.94 15.22
C ASN A 204 -17.45 -19.55 16.23
N GLN A 205 -16.16 -19.60 15.88
CA GLN A 205 -15.13 -20.14 16.75
C GLN A 205 -14.23 -19.00 17.25
N PRO A 206 -14.21 -18.68 18.55
CA PRO A 206 -13.43 -17.56 19.07
C PRO A 206 -11.94 -17.86 19.23
N SER A 207 -11.53 -19.12 19.05
CA SER A 207 -10.14 -19.56 19.13
C SER A 207 -9.86 -20.61 18.07
N PRO A 208 -8.59 -20.78 17.65
CA PRO A 208 -8.20 -21.80 16.68
C PRO A 208 -8.74 -23.17 17.03
N ARG A 209 -9.47 -23.79 16.11
CA ARG A 209 -10.03 -25.13 16.28
C ARG A 209 -9.51 -26.07 15.21
N LYS A 210 -8.96 -27.20 15.64
CA LYS A 210 -8.47 -28.25 14.74
C LYS A 210 -9.62 -28.85 13.94
N ILE A 211 -9.44 -28.97 12.63
CA ILE A 211 -10.39 -29.60 11.71
C ILE A 211 -10.13 -31.11 11.70
N ALA A 212 -11.01 -31.89 12.32
CA ALA A 212 -10.77 -33.32 12.60
C ALA A 212 -11.36 -34.29 11.56
N SER A 213 -12.43 -33.92 10.84
CA SER A 213 -13.36 -34.91 10.31
C SER A 213 -12.98 -35.58 8.98
N VAL A 214 -12.16 -34.98 8.09
CA VAL A 214 -12.04 -35.53 6.70
C VAL A 214 -10.65 -35.39 6.03
N ILE A 215 -9.61 -34.87 6.70
CA ILE A 215 -8.24 -34.89 6.14
C ILE A 215 -7.53 -36.25 6.38
N GLY A 216 -8.07 -37.10 7.25
CA GLY A 216 -7.60 -38.48 7.44
C GLY A 216 -6.16 -38.58 7.95
N SER A 217 -5.44 -39.61 7.49
CA SER A 217 -4.00 -39.84 7.75
C SER A 217 -3.07 -39.11 6.78
N ARG A 218 -3.64 -38.30 5.87
CA ARG A 218 -2.91 -37.58 4.84
C ARG A 218 -2.51 -36.21 5.35
N VAL A 219 -1.42 -35.69 4.80
CA VAL A 219 -0.83 -34.42 5.24
C VAL A 219 -1.39 -33.31 4.36
N THR A 220 -1.96 -32.27 4.98
CA THR A 220 -2.32 -31.05 4.24
C THR A 220 -1.05 -30.27 3.89
N VAL A 221 -0.91 -29.84 2.64
CA VAL A 221 0.28 -29.11 2.15
C VAL A 221 -0.04 -27.68 1.71
N ALA A 222 -1.31 -27.37 1.47
CA ALA A 222 -1.76 -25.99 1.25
C ALA A 222 -3.20 -25.77 1.73
N ILE A 223 -3.48 -24.51 2.07
CA ILE A 223 -4.79 -24.01 2.47
C ILE A 223 -5.08 -22.74 1.67
N ALA A 224 -6.35 -22.48 1.37
CA ALA A 224 -6.78 -21.24 0.74
C ALA A 224 -8.20 -20.87 1.19
N CYS A 225 -8.47 -19.57 1.32
CA CYS A 225 -9.78 -19.05 1.72
C CYS A 225 -10.38 -18.21 0.60
N GLY A 226 -11.64 -18.49 0.25
CA GLY A 226 -12.49 -17.51 -0.43
C GLY A 226 -13.12 -16.56 0.60
N GLN A 227 -14.09 -15.74 0.21
CA GLN A 227 -14.78 -14.87 1.18
C GLN A 227 -15.41 -15.65 2.34
N THR A 228 -16.15 -16.70 2.02
CA THR A 228 -16.95 -17.49 2.99
C THR A 228 -16.79 -18.99 2.79
N SER A 229 -15.71 -19.41 2.14
CA SER A 229 -15.38 -20.81 1.87
C SER A 229 -13.89 -21.06 2.09
N SER A 230 -13.55 -22.32 2.31
CA SER A 230 -12.20 -22.76 2.63
C SER A 230 -11.84 -23.97 1.78
N MET A 231 -10.56 -24.08 1.46
CA MET A 231 -9.98 -25.16 0.67
C MET A 231 -8.75 -25.72 1.36
N ALA A 232 -8.53 -27.02 1.21
CA ALA A 232 -7.28 -27.70 1.55
C ALA A 232 -6.82 -28.56 0.38
N LEU A 233 -5.50 -28.58 0.18
CA LEU A 233 -4.80 -29.46 -0.75
C LEU A 233 -3.95 -30.44 0.06
N LEU A 234 -4.09 -31.72 -0.22
CA LEU A 234 -3.33 -32.79 0.40
C LEU A 234 -2.07 -33.12 -0.41
N ASP A 235 -1.11 -33.79 0.25
CA ASP A 235 0.18 -34.22 -0.32
C ASP A 235 0.07 -35.10 -1.58
N ASN A 236 -1.03 -35.83 -1.73
CA ASN A 236 -1.34 -36.67 -2.88
C ASN A 236 -2.07 -35.93 -4.02
N GLY A 237 -2.29 -34.61 -3.88
CA GLY A 237 -2.99 -33.79 -4.87
C GLY A 237 -4.51 -33.74 -4.72
N GLU A 238 -5.09 -34.37 -3.69
CA GLU A 238 -6.54 -34.31 -3.44
C GLU A 238 -6.95 -32.94 -2.88
N VAL A 239 -8.09 -32.43 -3.37
CA VAL A 239 -8.65 -31.14 -2.94
C VAL A 239 -9.94 -31.35 -2.15
N TYR A 240 -10.04 -30.65 -1.02
CA TYR A 240 -11.21 -30.60 -0.16
C TYR A 240 -11.70 -29.17 0.00
N GLY A 241 -13.02 -28.97 -0.05
CA GLY A 241 -13.66 -27.68 0.14
C GLY A 241 -14.79 -27.72 1.17
N TRP A 242 -14.96 -26.62 1.92
CA TRP A 242 -16.08 -26.43 2.85
C TRP A 242 -16.48 -24.96 3.02
N GLY A 243 -17.60 -24.72 3.69
CA GLY A 243 -18.21 -23.41 3.86
C GLY A 243 -19.32 -23.12 2.84
N TYR A 244 -19.43 -21.85 2.46
CA TYR A 244 -20.45 -21.36 1.54
C TYR A 244 -20.24 -21.90 0.12
N ASN A 245 -21.33 -22.32 -0.53
CA ASN A 245 -21.29 -22.92 -1.87
C ASN A 245 -22.39 -22.38 -2.81
N GLY A 246 -22.99 -21.23 -2.51
CA GLY A 246 -24.11 -20.70 -3.31
C GLY A 246 -23.76 -20.49 -4.79
N ASN A 247 -22.49 -20.25 -5.14
CA ASN A 247 -22.01 -20.09 -6.51
C ASN A 247 -21.28 -21.34 -7.06
N GLY A 248 -21.25 -22.44 -6.31
CA GLY A 248 -20.50 -23.64 -6.68
C GLY A 248 -19.01 -23.56 -6.37
N GLN A 249 -18.58 -22.60 -5.54
CA GLN A 249 -17.15 -22.36 -5.24
C GLN A 249 -16.44 -23.53 -4.55
N LEU A 250 -17.19 -24.51 -4.02
CA LEU A 250 -16.61 -25.74 -3.47
C LEU A 250 -16.29 -26.78 -4.54
N GLY A 251 -16.84 -26.68 -5.76
CA GLY A 251 -16.50 -27.57 -6.88
C GLY A 251 -17.09 -28.98 -6.77
N ILE A 252 -17.99 -29.21 -5.81
CA ILE A 252 -18.54 -30.53 -5.46
C ILE A 252 -19.74 -30.97 -6.31
N GLY A 253 -20.03 -30.29 -7.42
CA GLY A 253 -21.11 -30.64 -8.35
C GLY A 253 -22.51 -30.20 -7.92
N ASN A 254 -22.62 -29.34 -6.91
CA ASN A 254 -23.87 -28.75 -6.45
C ASN A 254 -23.61 -27.36 -5.81
N ASN A 255 -24.67 -26.71 -5.30
CA ASN A 255 -24.62 -25.40 -4.65
C ASN A 255 -24.88 -25.45 -3.12
N VAL A 256 -24.72 -26.62 -2.49
CA VAL A 256 -25.04 -26.83 -1.07
C VAL A 256 -23.81 -26.53 -0.20
N ASN A 257 -24.00 -25.69 0.83
CA ASN A 257 -22.96 -25.39 1.83
C ASN A 257 -22.49 -26.67 2.52
N GLN A 258 -21.20 -26.74 2.84
CA GLN A 258 -20.61 -27.91 3.50
C GLN A 258 -20.05 -27.49 4.87
N PRO A 259 -20.66 -27.90 6.00
CA PRO A 259 -20.14 -27.57 7.32
C PRO A 259 -18.91 -28.40 7.72
N SER A 260 -18.54 -29.40 6.93
CA SER A 260 -17.33 -30.22 7.07
C SER A 260 -16.59 -30.30 5.74
N PRO A 261 -15.26 -30.53 5.73
CA PRO A 261 -14.50 -30.70 4.49
C PRO A 261 -15.11 -31.75 3.57
N CYS A 262 -15.34 -31.41 2.30
CA CYS A 262 -15.90 -32.30 1.29
C CYS A 262 -14.95 -32.42 0.11
N ARG A 263 -14.70 -33.65 -0.34
CA ARG A 263 -13.78 -33.93 -1.45
C ARG A 263 -14.34 -33.44 -2.78
N VAL A 264 -13.50 -32.79 -3.58
CA VAL A 264 -13.79 -32.40 -4.97
C VAL A 264 -13.61 -33.61 -5.91
N HIS A 265 -14.63 -34.44 -6.03
CA HIS A 265 -14.55 -35.75 -6.70
C HIS A 265 -14.18 -35.68 -8.19
N SER A 266 -14.52 -34.60 -8.88
CA SER A 266 -14.20 -34.38 -10.30
C SER A 266 -12.70 -34.22 -10.60
N LEU A 267 -11.86 -34.01 -9.58
CA LEU A 267 -10.39 -33.93 -9.71
C LEU A 267 -9.68 -35.23 -9.30
N THR A 268 -10.39 -36.33 -9.07
CA THR A 268 -9.80 -37.58 -8.55
C THR A 268 -8.68 -38.16 -9.42
N SER A 269 -8.70 -37.92 -10.73
CA SER A 269 -7.69 -38.38 -11.68
C SER A 269 -6.62 -37.32 -12.02
N VAL A 270 -6.54 -36.23 -11.25
CA VAL A 270 -5.64 -35.10 -11.50
C VAL A 270 -4.85 -34.83 -10.22
N ILE A 271 -3.52 -34.76 -10.33
CA ILE A 271 -2.68 -34.42 -9.18
C ILE A 271 -2.56 -32.89 -9.13
N ILE A 272 -3.18 -32.28 -8.12
CA ILE A 272 -3.11 -30.83 -7.91
C ILE A 272 -1.84 -30.46 -7.14
N SER A 273 -1.17 -29.41 -7.56
CA SER A 273 0.06 -28.88 -6.95
C SER A 273 -0.13 -27.52 -6.28
N GLN A 274 -1.12 -26.73 -6.73
CA GLN A 274 -1.46 -25.43 -6.12
C GLN A 274 -2.97 -25.23 -6.08
N ILE A 275 -3.44 -24.54 -5.04
CA ILE A 275 -4.84 -24.13 -4.85
C ILE A 275 -4.87 -22.68 -4.39
N VAL A 276 -5.68 -21.84 -5.03
CA VAL A 276 -5.93 -20.45 -4.61
C VAL A 276 -7.41 -20.11 -4.75
N CYS A 277 -7.87 -19.16 -3.95
CA CYS A 277 -9.27 -18.74 -3.92
C CYS A 277 -9.37 -17.24 -4.21
N GLY A 278 -10.27 -16.88 -5.11
CA GLY A 278 -10.72 -15.50 -5.28
C GLY A 278 -11.95 -15.22 -4.42
N TYR A 279 -12.69 -14.17 -4.74
CA TYR A 279 -13.87 -13.76 -3.96
C TYR A 279 -14.89 -14.89 -3.74
N ALA A 280 -15.31 -15.54 -4.83
CA ALA A 280 -16.25 -16.66 -4.81
C ALA A 280 -15.93 -17.69 -5.90
N HIS A 281 -14.67 -17.80 -6.27
CA HIS A 281 -14.16 -18.76 -7.25
C HIS A 281 -12.85 -19.36 -6.77
N THR A 282 -12.49 -20.51 -7.34
CA THR A 282 -11.32 -21.27 -6.94
C THR A 282 -10.54 -21.66 -8.19
N LEU A 283 -9.21 -21.59 -8.11
CA LEU A 283 -8.29 -22.05 -9.14
C LEU A 283 -7.42 -23.16 -8.56
N ALA A 284 -7.20 -24.22 -9.33
CA ALA A 284 -6.29 -25.31 -9.02
C ALA A 284 -5.32 -25.54 -10.20
N LEU A 285 -4.05 -25.74 -9.90
CA LEU A 285 -3.00 -26.02 -10.89
C LEU A 285 -2.56 -27.47 -10.75
N SER A 286 -2.66 -28.25 -11.81
CA SER A 286 -2.15 -29.62 -11.82
C SER A 286 -0.62 -29.67 -11.92
N ASP A 287 -0.03 -30.80 -11.55
CA ASP A 287 1.37 -31.14 -11.80
C ASP A 287 1.71 -31.24 -13.30
N GLU A 288 0.72 -31.41 -14.18
CA GLU A 288 0.85 -31.29 -15.63
C GLU A 288 0.89 -29.82 -16.12
N GLY A 289 0.62 -28.87 -15.23
CA GLY A 289 0.58 -27.43 -15.54
C GLY A 289 -0.71 -26.99 -16.22
N VAL A 290 -1.82 -27.68 -15.96
CA VAL A 290 -3.17 -27.33 -16.43
C VAL A 290 -3.94 -26.66 -15.30
N ILE A 291 -4.63 -25.56 -15.61
CA ILE A 291 -5.45 -24.85 -14.62
C ILE A 291 -6.90 -25.31 -14.72
N TYR A 292 -7.48 -25.59 -13.55
CA TYR A 292 -8.90 -25.87 -13.36
C TYR A 292 -9.52 -24.73 -12.56
N ALA A 293 -10.71 -24.29 -12.93
CA ALA A 293 -11.44 -23.21 -12.28
C ALA A 293 -12.90 -23.59 -12.03
N TRP A 294 -13.46 -23.13 -10.91
CA TRP A 294 -14.88 -23.30 -10.59
C TRP A 294 -15.39 -22.20 -9.64
N GLY A 295 -16.71 -22.13 -9.45
CA GLY A 295 -17.40 -21.12 -8.66
C GLY A 295 -18.06 -20.02 -9.50
N ALA A 296 -18.11 -18.82 -8.93
CA ALA A 296 -18.70 -17.65 -9.57
C ALA A 296 -17.91 -17.22 -10.81
N ASN A 297 -18.61 -16.76 -11.85
CA ASN A 297 -18.01 -16.39 -13.14
C ASN A 297 -18.63 -15.14 -13.79
N SER A 298 -19.38 -14.33 -13.05
CA SER A 298 -20.09 -13.15 -13.59
C SER A 298 -19.19 -12.14 -14.31
N TYR A 299 -17.89 -12.13 -13.99
CA TYR A 299 -16.88 -11.28 -14.62
C TYR A 299 -15.92 -12.04 -15.54
N GLY A 300 -16.12 -13.34 -15.74
CA GLY A 300 -15.23 -14.18 -16.55
C GLY A 300 -14.03 -14.73 -15.77
N GLN A 301 -14.02 -14.64 -14.44
CA GLN A 301 -12.89 -15.02 -13.57
C GLN A 301 -12.50 -16.51 -13.60
N LEU A 302 -13.33 -17.37 -14.21
CA LEU A 302 -12.97 -18.76 -14.47
C LEU A 302 -12.16 -18.95 -15.77
N GLY A 303 -12.11 -17.95 -16.66
CA GLY A 303 -11.28 -18.02 -17.87
C GLY A 303 -11.75 -19.07 -18.88
N THR A 304 -13.04 -19.42 -18.87
CA THR A 304 -13.66 -20.48 -19.70
C THR A 304 -14.25 -19.96 -21.01
N GLY A 305 -13.97 -18.71 -21.39
CA GLY A 305 -14.52 -18.05 -22.59
C GLY A 305 -15.95 -17.54 -22.43
N ASN A 306 -16.60 -17.77 -21.28
CA ASN A 306 -17.96 -17.34 -21.00
C ASN A 306 -18.10 -16.79 -19.55
N LYS A 307 -19.34 -16.50 -19.13
CA LYS A 307 -19.67 -15.94 -17.80
C LYS A 307 -20.54 -16.86 -16.94
N ALA A 308 -20.63 -18.14 -17.29
CA ALA A 308 -21.45 -19.11 -16.55
C ALA A 308 -20.70 -19.59 -15.30
N ASN A 309 -21.38 -19.57 -14.14
CA ASN A 309 -20.86 -20.19 -12.92
C ASN A 309 -20.67 -21.70 -13.13
N MET A 310 -19.66 -22.27 -12.50
CA MET A 310 -19.35 -23.69 -12.61
C MET A 310 -19.38 -24.34 -11.23
N VAL A 311 -20.25 -25.32 -11.03
CA VAL A 311 -20.33 -26.09 -9.78
C VAL A 311 -19.31 -27.23 -9.71
N SER A 312 -18.59 -27.47 -10.82
CA SER A 312 -17.51 -28.44 -10.91
C SER A 312 -16.31 -27.82 -11.63
N PRO A 313 -15.07 -28.19 -11.24
CA PRO A 313 -13.84 -27.84 -11.92
C PRO A 313 -13.93 -27.97 -13.44
N ALA A 314 -13.62 -26.88 -14.14
CA ALA A 314 -13.52 -26.82 -15.59
C ALA A 314 -12.13 -26.35 -15.99
N LYS A 315 -11.60 -26.87 -17.10
CA LYS A 315 -10.30 -26.41 -17.62
C LYS A 315 -10.39 -24.96 -18.07
N VAL A 316 -9.41 -24.16 -17.67
CA VAL A 316 -9.25 -22.78 -18.14
C VAL A 316 -8.78 -22.81 -19.60
N VAL A 317 -9.33 -21.92 -20.43
CA VAL A 317 -8.88 -21.75 -21.82
C VAL A 317 -7.42 -21.31 -21.79
N SER A 318 -6.53 -22.07 -22.42
CA SER A 318 -5.10 -21.79 -22.35
C SER A 318 -4.43 -21.93 -23.71
N PRO A 319 -3.36 -21.15 -23.97
CA PRO A 319 -2.41 -21.49 -25.02
C PRO A 319 -1.73 -22.83 -24.66
N GLU A 320 -1.17 -23.55 -25.63
CA GLU A 320 -0.47 -24.84 -25.44
C GLU A 320 0.85 -24.72 -24.63
N GLU A 321 0.85 -23.96 -23.54
CA GLU A 321 1.97 -23.69 -22.64
C GLU A 321 1.66 -24.24 -21.23
N ARG A 322 2.71 -24.70 -20.54
CA ARG A 322 2.61 -25.21 -19.16
C ARG A 322 2.58 -24.05 -18.16
N PHE A 323 1.58 -24.03 -17.28
CA PHE A 323 1.51 -23.08 -16.16
C PHE A 323 2.33 -23.54 -14.95
N VAL A 324 2.88 -22.58 -14.21
CA VAL A 324 3.73 -22.82 -13.03
C VAL A 324 3.28 -22.07 -11.78
N GLU A 325 2.36 -21.11 -11.92
CA GLU A 325 1.84 -20.33 -10.80
C GLU A 325 0.37 -19.96 -11.05
N ILE A 326 -0.46 -20.01 -10.03
CA ILE A 326 -1.82 -19.44 -10.03
C ILE A 326 -1.96 -18.41 -8.92
N ALA A 327 -2.69 -17.32 -9.19
CA ALA A 327 -2.89 -16.23 -8.25
C ALA A 327 -4.35 -15.77 -8.25
N ALA A 328 -4.90 -15.66 -7.05
CA ALA A 328 -6.24 -15.15 -6.76
C ALA A 328 -6.22 -14.53 -5.37
N SER A 329 -7.06 -13.52 -5.15
CA SER A 329 -7.27 -12.92 -3.83
C SER A 329 -8.74 -12.99 -3.47
N HIS A 330 -9.04 -13.45 -2.25
CA HIS A 330 -10.39 -13.51 -1.68
C HIS A 330 -11.13 -12.15 -1.75
N TYR A 331 -10.43 -11.05 -1.96
CA TYR A 331 -11.02 -9.71 -2.05
C TYR A 331 -11.42 -9.29 -3.47
N SER A 332 -11.12 -10.09 -4.48
CA SER A 332 -11.22 -9.68 -5.89
C SER A 332 -11.79 -10.76 -6.81
N HIS A 333 -12.26 -10.31 -7.97
CA HIS A 333 -12.76 -11.18 -9.05
C HIS A 333 -11.75 -11.32 -10.21
N ILE A 334 -10.47 -11.03 -9.97
CA ILE A 334 -9.40 -11.24 -10.95
C ILE A 334 -8.69 -12.57 -10.68
N SER A 335 -8.20 -13.16 -11.75
CA SER A 335 -7.37 -14.36 -11.75
C SER A 335 -6.12 -14.08 -12.56
N ALA A 336 -4.97 -14.54 -12.09
CA ALA A 336 -3.71 -14.43 -12.81
C ALA A 336 -2.92 -15.74 -12.76
N THR A 337 -2.01 -15.90 -13.71
CA THR A 337 -1.12 -17.07 -13.78
C THR A 337 0.18 -16.70 -14.48
N MET A 338 1.22 -17.47 -14.23
CA MET A 338 2.47 -17.40 -14.97
C MET A 338 2.76 -18.76 -15.61
N CYS A 339 3.22 -18.74 -16.87
CA CYS A 339 3.68 -19.93 -17.56
C CYS A 339 5.18 -20.18 -17.36
N GLN A 340 5.64 -21.37 -17.72
CA GLN A 340 7.05 -21.77 -17.60
C GLN A 340 8.03 -20.86 -18.37
N THR A 341 7.56 -20.14 -19.39
CA THR A 341 8.39 -19.17 -20.14
C THR A 341 8.42 -17.78 -19.49
N GLY A 342 7.77 -17.59 -18.34
CA GLY A 342 7.69 -16.33 -17.62
C GLY A 342 6.63 -15.35 -18.13
N LYS A 343 5.77 -15.73 -19.09
CA LYS A 343 4.64 -14.88 -19.49
C LYS A 343 3.56 -14.91 -18.42
N VAL A 344 3.05 -13.73 -18.08
CA VAL A 344 1.97 -13.57 -17.11
C VAL A 344 0.66 -13.35 -17.86
N TYR A 345 -0.39 -14.05 -17.45
CA TYR A 345 -1.75 -13.90 -17.99
C TYR A 345 -2.71 -13.44 -16.89
N MET A 346 -3.75 -12.72 -17.28
CA MET A 346 -4.83 -12.27 -16.40
C MET A 346 -6.21 -12.40 -17.04
N TRP A 347 -7.24 -12.59 -16.23
CA TRP A 347 -8.64 -12.60 -16.64
C TRP A 347 -9.58 -12.34 -15.43
N GLY A 348 -10.88 -12.24 -15.68
CA GLY A 348 -11.87 -11.83 -14.69
C GLY A 348 -12.16 -10.34 -14.74
N GLN A 349 -12.40 -9.73 -13.57
CA GLN A 349 -12.65 -8.29 -13.48
C GLN A 349 -11.34 -7.50 -13.43
N CYS A 350 -10.94 -6.91 -14.56
CA CYS A 350 -9.69 -6.15 -14.71
C CYS A 350 -10.01 -4.67 -14.98
N ARG A 351 -9.71 -3.76 -14.05
CA ARG A 351 -10.09 -2.31 -14.15
C ARG A 351 -11.56 -2.09 -14.53
N GLY A 352 -12.46 -2.85 -13.90
CA GLY A 352 -13.91 -2.79 -14.17
C GLY A 352 -14.36 -3.49 -15.47
N GLN A 353 -13.44 -3.95 -16.31
CA GLN A 353 -13.74 -4.71 -17.53
C GLN A 353 -13.81 -6.20 -17.24
N SER A 354 -14.70 -6.90 -17.94
CA SER A 354 -14.87 -8.36 -17.81
C SER A 354 -14.10 -9.07 -18.93
N ILE A 355 -13.07 -9.82 -18.54
CA ILE A 355 -12.21 -10.60 -19.44
C ILE A 355 -12.49 -12.08 -19.22
N THR A 356 -13.08 -12.77 -20.20
CA THR A 356 -13.57 -14.16 -20.04
C THR A 356 -12.55 -15.23 -20.44
N SER A 357 -11.42 -14.86 -21.04
CA SER A 357 -10.34 -15.78 -21.44
C SER A 357 -8.99 -15.19 -21.02
N PRO A 358 -8.00 -16.00 -20.60
CA PRO A 358 -6.69 -15.50 -20.21
C PRO A 358 -6.06 -14.59 -21.26
N ARG A 359 -5.64 -13.40 -20.84
CA ARG A 359 -4.93 -12.44 -21.69
C ARG A 359 -3.51 -12.24 -21.19
N VAL A 360 -2.56 -12.38 -22.10
CA VAL A 360 -1.14 -12.12 -21.83
C VAL A 360 -0.95 -10.65 -21.45
N THR A 361 -0.14 -10.41 -20.43
CA THR A 361 0.25 -9.09 -19.95
C THR A 361 1.69 -8.78 -20.35
N ARG A 362 2.12 -7.54 -20.12
CA ARG A 362 3.53 -7.13 -20.25
C ARG A 362 4.29 -7.23 -18.93
N PHE A 363 3.69 -7.82 -17.90
CA PHE A 363 4.29 -7.94 -16.58
C PHE A 363 5.13 -9.20 -16.45
N SER A 364 6.13 -9.12 -15.59
CA SER A 364 7.01 -10.23 -15.22
C SER A 364 6.57 -10.96 -13.95
N SER A 365 5.58 -10.42 -13.22
CA SER A 365 5.01 -11.03 -12.02
C SER A 365 3.48 -10.94 -12.01
N SER A 366 2.84 -11.93 -11.38
CA SER A 366 1.42 -11.88 -11.05
C SER A 366 1.11 -10.79 -10.00
N ASP A 367 2.06 -10.45 -9.13
CA ASP A 367 1.90 -9.39 -8.13
C ASP A 367 1.57 -8.03 -8.79
N ASP A 368 2.23 -7.73 -9.91
CA ASP A 368 1.97 -6.53 -10.72
C ASP A 368 0.58 -6.53 -11.37
N VAL A 369 0.03 -7.70 -11.68
CA VAL A 369 -1.35 -7.82 -12.20
C VAL A 369 -2.33 -7.32 -11.17
N PHE A 370 -2.17 -7.75 -9.91
CA PHE A 370 -3.04 -7.29 -8.83
C PHE A 370 -2.84 -5.80 -8.56
N ALA A 371 -1.59 -5.34 -8.46
CA ALA A 371 -1.27 -3.93 -8.29
C ALA A 371 -1.94 -3.02 -9.34
N ALA A 372 -1.92 -3.42 -10.61
CA ALA A 372 -2.34 -2.57 -11.71
C ALA A 372 -3.80 -2.79 -12.16
N PHE A 373 -4.36 -3.99 -11.99
CA PHE A 373 -5.65 -4.37 -12.59
C PHE A 373 -6.70 -4.89 -11.62
N SER A 374 -6.36 -5.28 -10.39
CA SER A 374 -7.38 -5.66 -9.42
C SER A 374 -8.11 -4.43 -8.88
N ALA A 375 -9.37 -4.63 -8.49
CA ALA A 375 -10.18 -3.61 -7.84
C ALA A 375 -10.77 -4.21 -6.56
N PRO A 376 -10.28 -3.82 -5.36
CA PRO A 376 -9.16 -2.89 -5.10
C PRO A 376 -7.77 -3.45 -5.48
N PRO A 377 -6.72 -2.61 -5.62
CA PRO A 377 -5.34 -3.02 -5.88
C PRO A 377 -4.68 -3.55 -4.59
N VAL A 378 -4.81 -4.85 -4.35
CA VAL A 378 -4.34 -5.50 -3.11
C VAL A 378 -3.40 -6.65 -3.43
N SER A 379 -2.41 -6.86 -2.57
CA SER A 379 -1.51 -8.00 -2.64
C SER A 379 -2.28 -9.32 -2.44
N TRP A 380 -1.97 -10.32 -3.26
CA TRP A 380 -2.51 -11.69 -3.10
C TRP A 380 -1.59 -12.58 -2.23
N ARG A 381 -0.35 -12.15 -2.03
CA ARG A 381 0.67 -12.73 -1.14
C ARG A 381 1.63 -11.63 -0.67
N ILE A 382 2.47 -11.91 0.32
CA ILE A 382 3.63 -11.06 0.59
C ILE A 382 4.57 -11.03 -0.62
N TYR A 383 4.93 -9.83 -1.09
CA TYR A 383 5.80 -9.66 -2.24
C TYR A 383 7.21 -9.35 -1.77
N CYS A 384 8.15 -10.28 -2.03
CA CYS A 384 9.57 -10.02 -1.85
C CYS A 384 10.06 -9.04 -2.90
N VAL A 385 10.97 -8.15 -2.51
CA VAL A 385 11.51 -7.07 -3.35
C VAL A 385 13.03 -7.09 -3.28
N ASP A 386 13.68 -7.33 -4.41
CA ASP A 386 15.14 -7.26 -4.57
C ASP A 386 15.59 -5.82 -4.82
N SER A 387 14.81 -5.06 -5.60
CA SER A 387 15.08 -3.66 -5.90
C SER A 387 13.78 -2.91 -6.22
N ILE A 388 13.75 -1.63 -5.87
CA ILE A 388 12.66 -0.72 -6.21
C ILE A 388 13.13 0.18 -7.37
N LYS A 389 12.32 0.25 -8.42
CA LYS A 389 12.52 1.13 -9.58
C LYS A 389 11.30 2.02 -9.79
N GLY A 390 11.47 3.03 -10.64
CA GLY A 390 10.46 4.04 -10.91
C GLY A 390 10.79 5.34 -10.16
N SER A 391 10.25 6.44 -10.67
CA SER A 391 10.33 7.74 -10.02
C SER A 391 9.12 7.92 -9.11
N HIS A 392 9.21 8.81 -8.12
CA HIS A 392 8.05 9.19 -7.33
C HIS A 392 6.99 9.80 -8.26
N ILE A 393 5.71 9.73 -7.86
CA ILE A 393 4.65 10.45 -8.57
C ILE A 393 4.97 11.94 -8.62
N ALA A 394 5.53 12.48 -7.54
CA ALA A 394 6.01 13.85 -7.47
C ALA A 394 7.08 14.14 -8.55
N ASP A 395 8.05 13.25 -8.75
CA ASP A 395 9.08 13.41 -9.79
C ASP A 395 8.48 13.35 -11.20
N ALA A 396 7.53 12.43 -11.43
CA ALA A 396 6.87 12.30 -12.72
C ALA A 396 6.06 13.56 -13.04
N VAL A 397 5.31 14.09 -12.07
CA VAL A 397 4.60 15.37 -12.19
C VAL A 397 5.61 16.49 -12.42
N ALA A 398 6.68 16.59 -11.62
CA ALA A 398 7.73 17.60 -11.77
C ALA A 398 8.38 17.57 -13.17
N SER A 399 8.65 16.38 -13.70
CA SER A 399 9.23 16.19 -15.04
C SER A 399 8.28 16.54 -16.19
N ALA A 400 6.97 16.58 -15.92
CA ALA A 400 5.97 17.02 -16.89
C ALA A 400 5.87 18.56 -16.98
N PHE A 401 6.45 19.29 -16.03
CA PHE A 401 6.48 20.76 -16.10
C PHE A 401 7.30 21.24 -17.30
N ASP A 402 6.75 22.18 -18.06
CA ASP A 402 7.39 22.77 -19.24
C ASP A 402 7.67 21.76 -20.38
N ASN A 403 6.89 20.68 -20.45
CA ASN A 403 7.01 19.65 -21.48
C ASN A 403 6.02 19.87 -22.63
N GLN A 404 6.55 20.18 -23.81
CA GLN A 404 5.77 20.47 -25.02
C GLN A 404 5.00 19.26 -25.58
N GLU A 405 5.47 18.03 -25.35
CA GLU A 405 4.87 16.82 -25.95
C GLU A 405 3.52 16.48 -25.31
N CYS A 406 3.36 16.73 -24.01
CA CYS A 406 2.19 16.30 -23.24
C CYS A 406 1.29 17.45 -22.75
N SER A 407 1.73 18.71 -22.85
CA SER A 407 0.93 19.88 -22.42
C SER A 407 -0.35 20.09 -23.25
N ASP A 408 -1.41 20.56 -22.58
CA ASP A 408 -2.70 20.93 -23.19
C ASP A 408 -2.98 22.45 -23.16
N VAL A 409 -2.10 23.23 -22.52
CA VAL A 409 -2.16 24.70 -22.46
C VAL A 409 -0.75 25.30 -22.40
N LYS A 410 -0.58 26.49 -22.97
CA LYS A 410 0.68 27.23 -22.88
C LYS A 410 0.47 28.68 -22.44
N PHE A 411 1.35 29.15 -21.57
CA PHE A 411 1.41 30.55 -21.15
C PHE A 411 2.54 31.26 -21.88
N VAL A 412 2.28 32.46 -22.37
CA VAL A 412 3.28 33.33 -22.98
C VAL A 412 3.52 34.52 -22.05
N VAL A 413 4.74 34.61 -21.53
CA VAL A 413 5.16 35.69 -20.62
C VAL A 413 6.44 36.29 -21.18
N GLU A 414 6.44 37.59 -21.46
CA GLU A 414 7.57 38.29 -22.10
C GLU A 414 8.05 37.62 -23.40
N GLY A 415 7.11 37.07 -24.18
CA GLY A 415 7.39 36.37 -25.44
C GLY A 415 7.99 34.97 -25.30
N LYS A 416 8.16 34.47 -24.06
CA LYS A 416 8.62 33.10 -23.79
C LYS A 416 7.44 32.20 -23.45
N GLU A 417 7.48 30.99 -23.97
CA GLU A 417 6.44 29.98 -23.75
C GLU A 417 6.72 29.14 -22.49
N ILE A 418 5.66 28.77 -21.78
CA ILE A 418 5.68 27.83 -20.65
C ILE A 418 4.58 26.79 -20.88
N HIS A 419 4.97 25.52 -21.00
CA HIS A 419 4.06 24.42 -21.35
C HIS A 419 3.53 23.72 -20.10
N VAL A 420 2.20 23.67 -19.92
CA VAL A 420 1.58 23.10 -18.70
C VAL A 420 0.27 22.34 -19.00
N HIS A 421 -0.30 21.74 -17.97
CA HIS A 421 -1.47 20.85 -17.99
C HIS A 421 -2.64 21.44 -17.21
N LYS A 422 -3.79 21.66 -17.86
CA LYS A 422 -5.04 22.16 -17.25
C LYS A 422 -5.47 21.29 -16.07
N ALA A 423 -5.27 19.97 -16.16
CA ALA A 423 -5.61 19.03 -15.07
C ALA A 423 -4.87 19.34 -13.76
N ILE A 424 -3.57 19.62 -13.82
CA ILE A 424 -2.75 19.93 -12.65
C ILE A 424 -3.13 21.31 -12.10
N LEU A 425 -3.28 22.31 -12.98
CA LEU A 425 -3.68 23.67 -12.59
C LEU A 425 -5.04 23.68 -11.90
N LYS A 426 -6.05 23.00 -12.47
CA LYS A 426 -7.38 22.84 -11.87
C LYS A 426 -7.35 22.10 -10.54
N LEU A 427 -6.41 21.18 -10.33
CA LEU A 427 -6.29 20.45 -9.07
C LEU A 427 -5.65 21.32 -7.98
N ARG A 428 -4.66 22.12 -8.35
CA ARG A 428 -3.73 22.77 -7.42
C ARG A 428 -4.00 24.25 -7.17
N CYS A 429 -4.82 24.93 -7.97
CA CYS A 429 -5.11 26.35 -7.82
C CYS A 429 -6.59 26.66 -8.08
N GLU A 430 -7.23 27.35 -7.13
CA GLU A 430 -8.66 27.69 -7.22
C GLU A 430 -8.95 28.71 -8.34
N HIS A 431 -8.03 29.64 -8.57
CA HIS A 431 -8.11 30.60 -9.67
C HIS A 431 -8.20 29.87 -11.02
N PHE A 432 -7.30 28.92 -11.27
CA PHE A 432 -7.33 28.12 -12.49
C PHE A 432 -8.51 27.15 -12.54
N ARG A 433 -8.91 26.57 -11.41
CA ARG A 433 -10.13 25.75 -11.33
C ARG A 433 -11.35 26.53 -11.82
N SER A 434 -11.49 27.77 -11.37
CA SER A 434 -12.56 28.68 -11.79
C SER A 434 -12.41 29.12 -13.25
N MET A 435 -11.19 29.48 -13.67
CA MET A 435 -10.89 29.88 -15.05
C MET A 435 -11.26 28.79 -16.06
N PHE A 436 -11.04 27.52 -15.71
CA PHE A 436 -11.25 26.37 -16.60
C PHE A 436 -12.60 25.65 -16.40
N GLN A 437 -13.58 26.24 -15.70
CA GLN A 437 -14.92 25.63 -15.55
C GLN A 437 -15.80 25.84 -16.80
N SER A 438 -16.36 24.74 -17.31
CA SER A 438 -17.51 24.60 -18.23
C SER A 438 -17.57 25.37 -19.57
N CYS A 439 -16.61 26.24 -19.90
CA CYS A 439 -16.66 27.07 -21.12
C CYS A 439 -15.44 26.91 -22.04
N TRP A 440 -14.54 25.96 -21.76
CA TRP A 440 -13.26 25.81 -22.46
C TRP A 440 -13.16 24.38 -22.99
N ASP A 441 -13.27 24.21 -24.31
CA ASP A 441 -13.23 22.91 -24.98
C ASP A 441 -11.89 22.21 -24.69
N GLU A 442 -11.91 20.91 -24.37
CA GLU A 442 -10.70 20.13 -24.06
C GLU A 442 -9.75 19.97 -25.26
N GLY A 443 -10.18 20.36 -26.47
CA GLY A 443 -9.44 20.19 -27.73
C GLY A 443 -8.69 21.43 -28.26
N SER A 444 -8.90 22.62 -27.70
CA SER A 444 -8.19 23.84 -28.11
C SER A 444 -6.83 23.92 -27.40
N LYS A 445 -5.73 23.83 -28.16
CA LYS A 445 -4.40 24.22 -27.69
C LYS A 445 -4.40 25.72 -27.42
N GLU A 446 -4.77 26.09 -26.20
CA GLU A 446 -4.99 27.48 -25.80
C GLU A 446 -3.69 28.14 -25.38
N LEU A 447 -3.50 29.34 -25.92
CA LEU A 447 -2.40 30.24 -25.63
C LEU A 447 -2.95 31.33 -24.70
N ILE A 448 -2.34 31.47 -23.52
CA ILE A 448 -2.71 32.49 -22.53
C ILE A 448 -1.56 33.49 -22.40
N GLU A 449 -1.80 34.76 -22.72
CA GLU A 449 -0.80 35.81 -22.57
C GLU A 449 -0.86 36.41 -21.16
N ILE A 450 0.31 36.56 -20.52
CA ILE A 450 0.46 37.22 -19.23
C ILE A 450 1.37 38.42 -19.38
N THR A 451 0.85 39.58 -19.03
CA THR A 451 1.55 40.87 -19.11
C THR A 451 1.92 41.46 -17.76
N ASP A 452 1.29 40.99 -16.69
CA ASP A 452 1.34 41.66 -15.38
C ASP A 452 2.53 41.23 -14.51
N TYR A 453 3.23 40.16 -14.91
CA TYR A 453 4.30 39.56 -14.12
C TYR A 453 5.53 39.22 -14.97
N PRO A 454 6.75 39.33 -14.41
CA PRO A 454 7.97 38.87 -15.09
C PRO A 454 7.97 37.38 -15.36
N TYR A 455 8.67 36.94 -16.42
CA TYR A 455 8.74 35.52 -16.78
C TYR A 455 9.22 34.62 -15.63
N ALA A 456 10.27 35.03 -14.91
CA ALA A 456 10.85 34.24 -13.83
C ALA A 456 9.83 33.98 -12.70
N VAL A 457 9.07 35.02 -12.32
CA VAL A 457 8.05 34.96 -11.27
C VAL A 457 6.89 34.07 -11.68
N TYR A 458 6.33 34.28 -12.87
CA TYR A 458 5.17 33.50 -13.33
C TYR A 458 5.54 32.04 -13.60
N ARG A 459 6.74 31.78 -14.12
CA ARG A 459 7.27 30.42 -14.29
C ARG A 459 7.47 29.71 -12.95
N ALA A 460 8.03 30.40 -11.96
CA ALA A 460 8.19 29.84 -10.61
C ALA A 460 6.82 29.52 -9.97
N PHE A 461 5.82 30.38 -10.17
CA PHE A 461 4.46 30.10 -9.73
C PHE A 461 3.89 28.83 -10.36
N LEU A 462 3.96 28.71 -11.70
CA LEU A 462 3.47 27.51 -12.38
C LEU A 462 4.25 26.26 -11.97
N ARG A 463 5.57 26.37 -11.77
CA ARG A 463 6.41 25.26 -11.28
C ARG A 463 6.04 24.85 -9.86
N TYR A 464 5.74 25.81 -8.99
CA TYR A 464 5.28 25.54 -7.63
C TYR A 464 4.03 24.66 -7.62
N LEU A 465 3.08 24.90 -8.54
CA LEU A 465 1.88 24.05 -8.67
C LEU A 465 2.20 22.58 -9.03
N TYR A 466 3.39 22.31 -9.57
CA TYR A 466 3.84 20.96 -9.92
C TYR A 466 4.70 20.32 -8.84
N THR A 467 5.43 21.12 -8.08
CA THR A 467 6.59 20.64 -7.28
C THR A 467 6.51 21.00 -5.80
N ASP A 468 5.65 21.94 -5.40
CA ASP A 468 5.66 22.57 -4.07
C ASP A 468 6.98 23.29 -3.72
N GLU A 469 7.88 23.45 -4.70
CA GLU A 469 9.17 24.12 -4.56
C GLU A 469 9.12 25.55 -5.11
N VAL A 470 9.89 26.44 -4.48
CA VAL A 470 10.11 27.81 -4.94
C VAL A 470 11.61 27.99 -5.11
N ASP A 471 12.03 28.22 -6.35
CA ASP A 471 13.43 28.43 -6.73
C ASP A 471 13.58 29.87 -7.26
N LEU A 472 13.49 30.82 -6.34
CA LEU A 472 13.64 32.26 -6.62
C LEU A 472 14.53 32.90 -5.54
N THR A 473 15.20 33.98 -5.93
CA THR A 473 15.90 34.83 -4.97
C THR A 473 14.90 35.53 -4.03
N PRO A 474 15.34 36.00 -2.84
CA PRO A 474 14.49 36.78 -1.93
C PRO A 474 13.84 37.99 -2.60
N ASP A 475 14.55 38.68 -3.49
CA ASP A 475 14.06 39.87 -4.18
C ASP A 475 12.99 39.52 -5.24
N GLU A 476 13.20 38.44 -6.00
CA GLU A 476 12.20 37.93 -6.96
C GLU A 476 10.98 37.31 -6.27
N SER A 477 11.16 36.76 -5.07
CA SER A 477 10.09 36.17 -4.25
C SER A 477 9.03 37.20 -3.83
N ILE A 478 9.34 38.49 -3.92
CA ILE A 478 8.36 39.58 -3.74
C ILE A 478 7.27 39.52 -4.83
N GLY A 479 7.68 39.34 -6.09
CA GLY A 479 6.72 39.21 -7.20
C GLY A 479 5.86 37.96 -7.03
N LEU A 480 6.44 36.87 -6.52
CA LEU A 480 5.71 35.64 -6.25
C LEU A 480 4.76 35.78 -5.05
N LEU A 481 5.13 36.60 -4.06
CA LEU A 481 4.26 36.95 -2.94
C LEU A 481 3.01 37.71 -3.42
N ASP A 482 3.16 38.67 -4.33
CA ASP A 482 2.05 39.38 -4.97
C ASP A 482 1.11 38.40 -5.70
N LEU A 483 1.69 37.55 -6.54
CA LEU A 483 0.95 36.55 -7.30
C LEU A 483 0.22 35.55 -6.37
N SER A 484 0.86 35.13 -5.28
CA SER A 484 0.23 34.27 -4.27
C SER A 484 -0.97 34.92 -3.58
N ASN A 485 -0.93 36.23 -3.35
CA ASN A 485 -2.09 36.97 -2.84
C ASN A 485 -3.18 37.09 -3.92
N ALA A 486 -2.80 37.44 -5.14
CA ALA A 486 -3.73 37.62 -6.26
C ALA A 486 -4.52 36.34 -6.57
N TYR A 487 -3.87 35.17 -6.48
CA TYR A 487 -4.49 33.88 -6.76
C TYR A 487 -4.91 33.12 -5.48
N CYS A 488 -4.86 33.77 -4.31
CA CYS A 488 -5.32 33.24 -3.01
C CYS A 488 -4.59 31.96 -2.55
N GLU A 489 -3.30 31.83 -2.84
CA GLU A 489 -2.47 30.68 -2.48
C GLU A 489 -1.75 30.87 -1.13
N ALA A 490 -2.43 30.52 -0.03
CA ALA A 490 -1.95 30.77 1.34
C ALA A 490 -0.64 30.04 1.70
N LEU A 491 -0.45 28.81 1.22
CA LEU A 491 0.78 28.03 1.47
C LEU A 491 1.98 28.64 0.73
N LEU A 492 1.78 29.05 -0.52
CA LEU A 492 2.81 29.75 -1.31
C LEU A 492 3.19 31.06 -0.64
N LYS A 493 2.21 31.84 -0.18
CA LYS A 493 2.44 33.08 0.57
C LYS A 493 3.37 32.85 1.77
N SER A 494 3.07 31.84 2.58
CA SER A 494 3.90 31.48 3.76
C SER A 494 5.33 31.09 3.37
N LYS A 495 5.50 30.32 2.29
CA LYS A 495 6.82 29.95 1.75
C LYS A 495 7.60 31.18 1.26
N CYS A 496 6.96 32.07 0.49
CA CYS A 496 7.59 33.31 0.03
C CYS A 496 8.04 34.18 1.21
N GLU A 497 7.19 34.36 2.23
CA GLU A 497 7.56 35.11 3.43
C GLU A 497 8.77 34.48 4.16
N ALA A 498 8.84 33.15 4.24
CA ALA A 498 9.98 32.46 4.86
C ALA A 498 11.28 32.65 4.06
N ILE A 499 11.24 32.52 2.74
CA ILE A 499 12.39 32.74 1.85
C ILE A 499 12.89 34.18 1.96
N ILE A 500 11.96 35.14 1.92
CA ILE A 500 12.30 36.56 2.08
C ILE A 500 12.96 36.79 3.44
N ARG A 501 12.40 36.26 4.54
CA ARG A 501 12.96 36.43 5.88
C ARG A 501 14.38 35.89 6.01
N GLN A 502 14.68 34.76 5.38
CA GLN A 502 16.02 34.16 5.41
C GLN A 502 17.05 34.96 4.59
N GLY A 503 16.60 35.75 3.60
CA GLY A 503 17.44 36.56 2.72
C GLY A 503 17.54 38.05 3.07
N ILE A 504 17.02 38.47 4.23
CA ILE A 504 17.10 39.86 4.67
C ILE A 504 18.54 40.25 5.00
N SER A 505 18.97 41.37 4.43
CA SER A 505 20.24 42.01 4.65
C SER A 505 20.06 43.51 4.82
N VAL A 506 21.11 44.20 5.25
CA VAL A 506 21.12 45.67 5.36
C VAL A 506 20.79 46.35 4.01
N GLU A 507 21.21 45.74 2.90
CA GLU A 507 21.08 46.32 1.57
C GLU A 507 19.65 46.25 1.01
N ASN A 508 18.87 45.22 1.36
CA ASN A 508 17.54 44.98 0.80
C ASN A 508 16.38 45.18 1.79
N VAL A 509 16.61 45.25 3.10
CA VAL A 509 15.53 45.28 4.11
C VAL A 509 14.55 46.44 3.93
N ALA A 510 15.01 47.60 3.46
CA ALA A 510 14.15 48.75 3.22
C ALA A 510 13.15 48.51 2.09
N MET A 511 13.60 47.95 0.95
CA MET A 511 12.71 47.55 -0.14
C MET A 511 11.74 46.45 0.32
N LEU A 512 12.22 45.47 1.08
CA LEU A 512 11.41 44.37 1.60
C LEU A 512 10.34 44.85 2.60
N TYR A 513 10.65 45.84 3.42
CA TYR A 513 9.70 46.49 4.31
C TYR A 513 8.57 47.18 3.51
N ALA A 514 8.91 47.95 2.48
CA ALA A 514 7.92 48.60 1.62
C ALA A 514 7.04 47.58 0.88
N ALA A 515 7.64 46.50 0.38
CA ALA A 515 6.92 45.41 -0.26
C ALA A 515 5.96 44.71 0.71
N ALA A 516 6.39 44.44 1.95
CA ALA A 516 5.56 43.81 2.96
C ALA A 516 4.30 44.64 3.28
N ILE A 517 4.43 45.97 3.37
CA ILE A 517 3.29 46.88 3.55
C ILE A 517 2.38 46.82 2.32
N LYS A 518 2.94 46.97 1.12
CA LYS A 518 2.18 46.98 -0.14
C LYS A 518 1.32 45.72 -0.30
N PHE A 519 1.85 44.56 0.07
CA PHE A 519 1.20 43.26 -0.09
C PHE A 519 0.49 42.75 1.18
N GLY A 520 0.40 43.57 2.23
CA GLY A 520 -0.28 43.22 3.48
C GLY A 520 0.32 42.01 4.21
N ALA A 521 1.64 41.83 4.14
CA ALA A 521 2.37 40.74 4.78
C ALA A 521 2.83 41.15 6.19
N GLN A 522 1.89 41.19 7.16
CA GLN A 522 2.12 41.74 8.50
C GLN A 522 3.31 41.12 9.25
N GLN A 523 3.50 39.80 9.15
CA GLN A 523 4.60 39.13 9.85
C GLN A 523 5.97 39.49 9.25
N LEU A 524 6.03 39.63 7.92
CA LEU A 524 7.23 40.06 7.23
C LEU A 524 7.53 41.53 7.51
N GLU A 525 6.50 42.38 7.53
CA GLU A 525 6.60 43.80 7.88
C GLU A 525 7.23 43.99 9.26
N GLU A 526 6.69 43.31 10.29
CA GLU A 526 7.19 43.38 11.66
C GLU A 526 8.63 42.87 11.75
N PHE A 527 8.98 41.81 11.02
CA PHE A 527 10.34 41.28 10.99
C PHE A 527 11.31 42.27 10.35
N CYS A 528 10.98 42.81 9.17
CA CYS A 528 11.77 43.82 8.47
C CYS A 528 11.97 45.07 9.33
N PHE A 529 10.92 45.51 10.04
CA PHE A 529 10.99 46.64 10.96
C PHE A 529 11.97 46.37 12.12
N ARG A 530 11.85 45.22 12.80
CA ARG A 530 12.76 44.85 13.90
C ARG A 530 14.21 44.70 13.44
N PHE A 531 14.43 44.07 12.30
CA PHE A 531 15.77 43.97 11.70
C PHE A 531 16.33 45.37 11.44
N SER A 532 15.52 46.27 10.87
CA SER A 532 15.92 47.64 10.58
C SER A 532 16.25 48.42 11.86
N LEU A 533 15.53 48.22 12.96
CA LEU A 533 15.84 48.84 14.25
C LEU A 533 17.19 48.37 14.81
N ASN A 534 17.50 47.07 14.71
CA ASN A 534 18.76 46.51 15.20
C ASN A 534 19.98 46.98 14.39
N HIS A 535 19.77 47.35 13.11
CA HIS A 535 20.83 47.76 12.18
C HIS A 535 20.66 49.20 11.67
N MET A 536 20.00 50.05 12.44
CA MET A 536 19.43 51.34 12.02
C MET A 536 20.42 52.27 11.32
N THR A 537 21.64 52.41 11.83
CA THR A 537 22.67 53.25 11.20
C THR A 537 23.04 52.76 9.80
N ALA A 538 23.21 51.45 9.63
CA ALA A 538 23.61 50.88 8.35
C ALA A 538 22.44 50.87 7.35
N VAL A 539 21.23 50.58 7.82
CA VAL A 539 20.01 50.56 6.99
C VAL A 539 19.65 51.96 6.50
N THR A 540 19.69 52.99 7.36
CA THR A 540 19.38 54.38 6.96
C THR A 540 20.39 54.98 5.97
N GLN A 541 21.60 54.42 5.89
CA GLN A 541 22.63 54.79 4.93
C GLN A 541 22.57 53.97 3.62
N SER A 542 21.69 52.96 3.55
CA SER A 542 21.56 52.12 2.36
C SER A 542 20.85 52.85 1.21
N GLU A 543 21.20 52.48 -0.03
CA GLU A 543 20.56 53.03 -1.23
C GLU A 543 19.06 52.69 -1.27
N ALA A 544 18.68 51.48 -0.86
CA ALA A 544 17.30 51.05 -0.80
C ALA A 544 16.44 51.90 0.15
N PHE A 545 16.98 52.31 1.29
CA PHE A 545 16.27 53.17 2.24
C PHE A 545 16.06 54.59 1.70
N SER A 546 17.05 55.11 0.95
CA SER A 546 16.95 56.43 0.30
C SER A 546 15.86 56.50 -0.79
N LYS A 547 15.45 55.35 -1.32
CA LYS A 547 14.45 55.20 -2.39
C LYS A 547 13.04 54.89 -1.87
N LEU A 548 12.83 54.87 -0.55
CA LEU A 548 11.51 54.63 0.03
C LEU A 548 10.53 55.75 -0.32
N ASP A 549 9.28 55.38 -0.62
CA ASP A 549 8.20 56.34 -0.78
C ASP A 549 7.97 57.14 0.52
N ASP A 550 7.66 58.44 0.37
CA ASP A 550 7.45 59.37 1.48
C ASP A 550 6.44 58.87 2.53
N ALA A 551 5.40 58.17 2.09
CA ALA A 551 4.38 57.61 2.98
C ALA A 551 4.97 56.49 3.85
N VAL A 552 5.68 55.54 3.23
CA VAL A 552 6.32 54.41 3.90
C VAL A 552 7.43 54.90 4.83
N LEU A 553 8.20 55.89 4.41
CA LEU A 553 9.26 56.50 5.20
C LEU A 553 8.70 57.19 6.46
N LYS A 554 7.63 57.99 6.32
CA LYS A 554 6.97 58.64 7.46
C LYS A 554 6.42 57.62 8.45
N GLU A 555 5.79 56.56 7.94
CA GLU A 555 5.28 55.48 8.78
C GLU A 555 6.42 54.75 9.51
N PHE A 556 7.52 54.46 8.81
CA PHE A 556 8.71 53.86 9.40
C PHE A 556 9.29 54.73 10.52
N ILE A 557 9.48 56.03 10.29
CA ILE A 557 10.00 56.97 11.30
C ILE A 557 9.05 57.05 12.50
N PHE A 558 7.74 57.10 12.25
CA PHE A 558 6.75 57.13 13.31
C PHE A 558 6.82 55.87 14.18
N LYS A 559 6.84 54.68 13.57
CA LYS A 559 7.01 53.41 14.30
C LYS A 559 8.34 53.35 15.04
N ALA A 560 9.43 53.77 14.41
CA ALA A 560 10.76 53.81 15.03
C ALA A 560 10.78 54.74 16.26
N SER A 561 10.11 55.90 16.18
CA SER A 561 10.01 56.83 17.29
C SER A 561 9.26 56.24 18.49
N GLN A 562 8.17 55.51 18.24
CA GLN A 562 7.44 54.79 19.30
C GLN A 562 8.28 53.67 19.91
N ALA A 563 9.07 52.99 19.09
CA ALA A 563 9.99 51.93 19.52
C ALA A 563 11.23 52.46 20.27
N GLY A 564 11.39 53.78 20.44
CA GLY A 564 12.50 54.38 21.18
C GLY A 564 13.80 54.53 20.40
N ALA A 565 13.76 54.36 19.07
CA ALA A 565 14.92 54.45 18.17
C ALA A 565 15.74 55.74 18.28
N PHE A 566 15.12 56.85 18.69
CA PHE A 566 15.71 58.18 18.73
C PHE A 566 15.94 58.70 20.16
N LYS A 567 15.81 57.85 21.18
CA LYS A 567 16.15 58.21 22.56
C LYS A 567 17.65 58.01 22.75
N ASN A 568 18.37 59.11 22.99
CA ASN A 568 19.78 59.10 23.40
C ASN A 568 20.00 58.37 24.72
#